data_AF-A0A7S4KE70-F1
#
_entry.id   AF-A0A7S4KE70-F1
#
_cell.length_a   1.000
_cell.length_b   1.000
_cell.length_c   1.000
_cell.angle_alpha   90.00
_cell.angle_beta   90.00
_cell.angle_gamma   90.00
#
_symmetry.space_group_name_H-M   'P 1'
#
loop_
_entity.id
_entity.type
_entity.pdbx_description
1 polymer ?
#
loop_
_entity_poly.entity_id
_entity_poly.type
_entity_poly.pdbx_seq_one_letter_code
_entity_poly.pdbx_strand_id
1 'polypeptide(L)'
;MTDAPTESVVLPLLGALSKAPTLDGIMQGEPDALVFAAVTAVIAAAVAAILLFARKPSAAMKADEFQPFRLIEKEEISHDTRKFTFALQTPKKLLGLPVGQHISLRFTDKDGKNHQRSYTPVSGDETPGTVTFVIKVYKAGVHPKFPDGGKMSQHLDSLSIGDTVDMRGPKGHLTYLGQGKFTVKQMRKPLSERCAKHFGMIAGGTGITPCLQVIHAILRDSKDTTTTVSLLYANQSKCKPLCVIKLIISSAFTLTNVSYCP
;
A
#
# COMPACT_ATOMS: atom_id res chain seq x y z
N MET A 1 2.52 15.02 14.50
CA MET A 1 3.40 16.18 14.30
C MET A 1 4.30 15.84 13.15
N THR A 2 3.96 16.32 11.96
CA THR A 2 4.82 16.22 10.79
C THR A 2 5.51 17.57 10.66
N ASP A 3 6.74 17.66 11.16
CA ASP A 3 7.62 18.77 10.82
C ASP A 3 7.84 18.73 9.32
N ALA A 4 7.22 19.67 8.63
CA ALA A 4 7.48 19.93 7.23
C ALA A 4 8.81 20.69 7.14
N PRO A 5 9.83 20.22 6.41
CA PRO A 5 11.10 20.95 6.27
C PRO A 5 10.98 22.12 5.28
N THR A 6 9.75 22.59 4.98
CA THR A 6 9.48 23.56 3.93
C THR A 6 9.52 25.01 4.41
N GLU A 7 9.38 25.31 5.70
CA GLU A 7 9.41 26.70 6.19
C GLU A 7 10.82 27.29 6.29
N SER A 8 11.85 26.48 6.54
CA SER A 8 13.21 26.99 6.79
C SER A 8 13.96 27.44 5.53
N VAL A 9 13.47 27.11 4.32
CA VAL A 9 14.11 27.45 3.04
C VAL A 9 13.33 28.52 2.26
N VAL A 10 12.02 28.65 2.48
CA VAL A 10 11.14 29.54 1.70
C VAL A 10 11.23 30.99 2.17
N LEU A 11 11.36 31.23 3.48
CA LEU A 11 11.43 32.58 4.06
C LEU A 11 12.69 33.38 3.64
N PRO A 12 13.90 32.79 3.55
CA PRO A 12 15.07 33.48 3.05
C PRO A 12 14.99 33.85 1.55
N LEU A 13 14.32 33.04 0.72
CA LEU A 13 14.19 33.29 -0.72
C LEU A 13 13.21 34.42 -1.05
N LEU A 14 12.12 34.56 -0.28
CA LEU A 14 11.19 35.69 -0.40
C LEU A 14 11.86 37.02 -0.02
N GLY A 15 12.78 37.01 0.96
CA GLY A 15 13.58 38.17 1.31
C GLY A 15 14.58 38.60 0.21
N ALA A 16 15.10 37.66 -0.58
CA ALA A 16 15.98 37.96 -1.70
C ALA A 16 15.23 38.59 -2.90
N LEU A 17 13.96 38.20 -3.11
CA LEU A 17 13.09 38.77 -4.16
C LEU A 17 12.68 40.22 -3.88
N SER A 18 12.66 40.68 -2.62
CA SER A 18 12.34 42.07 -2.28
C SER A 18 13.48 43.06 -2.57
N LYS A 19 14.66 42.58 -2.96
CA LYS A 19 15.82 43.40 -3.36
C LYS A 19 16.09 43.38 -4.88
N ALA A 20 15.15 42.88 -5.68
CA ALA A 20 15.29 42.92 -7.13
C ALA A 20 15.34 44.38 -7.63
N PRO A 21 16.26 44.73 -8.54
CA PRO A 21 16.34 46.08 -9.11
C PRO A 21 15.06 46.42 -9.89
N THR A 22 14.63 47.69 -9.79
CA THR A 22 13.47 48.21 -10.52
C THR A 22 13.70 48.14 -12.04
N LEU A 23 12.61 47.94 -12.79
CA LEU A 23 12.59 47.83 -14.26
C LEU A 23 13.35 48.96 -14.99
N ASP A 24 13.48 50.13 -14.36
CA ASP A 24 14.20 51.28 -14.89
C ASP A 24 15.72 51.02 -15.06
N GLY A 25 16.35 50.22 -14.19
CA GLY A 25 17.78 49.91 -14.27
C GLY A 25 18.15 48.91 -15.38
N ILE A 26 17.17 48.13 -15.85
CA ILE A 26 17.37 47.16 -16.94
C ILE A 26 17.44 47.87 -18.30
N MET A 27 16.83 49.06 -18.43
CA MET A 27 16.83 49.84 -19.67
C MET A 27 18.07 50.74 -19.86
N GLN A 28 18.91 50.90 -18.85
CA GLN A 28 20.13 51.73 -18.91
C GLN A 28 21.42 50.96 -19.20
N GLY A 29 21.38 49.64 -19.37
CA GLY A 29 22.53 48.86 -19.86
C GLY A 29 23.73 48.82 -18.91
N GLU A 30 23.51 48.95 -17.59
CA GLU A 30 24.59 48.76 -16.62
C GLU A 30 24.92 47.25 -16.48
N PRO A 31 26.21 46.88 -16.47
CA PRO A 31 26.64 45.48 -16.46
C PRO A 31 26.10 44.70 -15.25
N ASP A 32 25.84 45.39 -14.14
CA ASP A 32 25.32 44.81 -12.91
C ASP A 32 23.87 44.30 -13.08
N ALA A 33 23.02 45.02 -13.83
CA ALA A 33 21.63 44.62 -14.05
C ALA A 33 21.51 43.31 -14.86
N LEU A 34 22.39 43.13 -15.86
CA LEU A 34 22.44 41.92 -16.66
C LEU A 34 22.92 40.71 -15.83
N VAL A 35 23.90 40.92 -14.95
CA VAL A 35 24.40 39.88 -14.03
C VAL A 35 23.30 39.49 -13.03
N PHE A 36 22.58 40.45 -12.46
CA PHE A 36 21.45 40.16 -11.55
C PHE A 36 20.32 39.39 -12.25
N ALA A 37 19.98 39.74 -13.49
CA ALA A 37 18.97 39.04 -14.28
C ALA A 37 19.40 37.59 -14.60
N ALA A 38 20.67 37.37 -14.93
CA ALA A 38 21.21 36.04 -15.19
C ALA A 38 21.22 35.16 -13.92
N VAL A 39 21.63 35.71 -12.78
CA VAL A 39 21.66 34.99 -11.50
C VAL A 39 20.25 34.61 -11.03
N THR A 40 19.29 35.52 -11.15
CA THR A 40 17.88 35.25 -10.79
C THR A 40 17.25 34.18 -11.70
N ALA A 41 17.54 34.20 -13.00
CA ALA A 41 17.08 33.17 -13.93
C ALA A 41 17.65 31.78 -13.59
N VAL A 42 18.95 31.69 -13.25
CA VAL A 42 19.60 30.42 -12.87
C VAL A 42 19.01 29.87 -11.57
N ILE A 43 18.78 30.72 -10.56
CA ILE A 43 18.17 30.31 -9.29
C ILE A 43 16.73 29.84 -9.53
N ALA A 44 15.94 30.56 -10.32
CA ALA A 44 14.57 30.17 -10.64
C ALA A 44 14.51 28.82 -11.38
N ALA A 45 15.43 28.59 -12.34
CA ALA A 45 15.55 27.32 -13.05
C ALA A 45 15.97 26.16 -12.11
N ALA A 46 16.91 26.41 -11.20
CA ALA A 46 17.34 25.42 -10.20
C ALA A 46 16.20 25.08 -9.23
N VAL A 47 15.46 26.07 -8.74
CA VAL A 47 14.28 25.86 -7.89
C VAL A 47 13.19 25.11 -8.64
N ALA A 48 12.90 25.47 -9.90
CA ALA A 48 11.94 24.75 -10.72
C ALA A 48 12.35 23.29 -10.96
N ALA A 49 13.64 23.04 -11.26
CA ALA A 49 14.18 21.70 -11.38
C ALA A 49 14.03 20.93 -10.06
N ILE A 50 14.43 21.52 -8.93
CA ILE A 50 14.29 20.89 -7.60
C ILE A 50 12.81 20.58 -7.32
N LEU A 51 11.87 21.47 -7.61
CA LEU A 51 10.43 21.24 -7.39
C LEU A 51 9.88 20.15 -8.33
N LEU A 52 10.35 20.07 -9.58
CA LEU A 52 9.98 19.03 -10.52
C LEU A 52 10.56 17.66 -10.13
N PHE A 53 11.80 17.62 -9.65
CA PHE A 53 12.49 16.40 -9.21
C PHE A 53 12.13 15.97 -7.78
N ALA A 54 11.67 16.89 -6.92
CA ALA A 54 11.23 16.60 -5.56
C ALA A 54 9.75 16.18 -5.47
N ARG A 55 9.05 16.02 -6.60
CA ARG A 55 7.70 15.44 -6.63
C ARG A 55 7.76 14.00 -6.10
N LYS A 56 7.43 13.84 -4.81
CA LYS A 56 7.24 12.52 -4.20
C LYS A 56 6.26 11.71 -5.07
N PRO A 57 6.57 10.45 -5.41
CA PRO A 57 5.63 9.61 -6.12
C PRO A 57 4.32 9.54 -5.33
N SER A 58 3.24 10.01 -5.94
CA SER A 58 1.90 9.92 -5.35
C SER A 58 1.51 8.44 -5.22
N ALA A 59 1.07 8.04 -4.03
CA ALA A 59 0.51 6.71 -3.81
C ALA A 59 -0.62 6.42 -4.80
N ALA A 60 -0.75 5.16 -5.24
CA ALA A 60 -1.80 4.75 -6.18
C ALA A 60 -3.21 4.89 -5.59
N MET A 61 -3.33 4.79 -4.26
CA MET A 61 -4.61 4.74 -3.58
C MET A 61 -4.94 6.03 -2.82
N LYS A 62 -6.23 6.37 -2.82
CA LYS A 62 -6.80 7.43 -1.97
C LYS A 62 -7.60 6.81 -0.83
N ALA A 63 -7.41 7.32 0.39
CA ALA A 63 -8.02 6.73 1.58
C ALA A 63 -9.54 6.95 1.61
N ASP A 64 -10.02 8.09 1.12
CA ASP A 64 -11.42 8.50 1.32
C ASP A 64 -12.29 8.31 0.08
N GLU A 65 -11.66 8.12 -1.08
CA GLU A 65 -12.31 8.01 -2.38
C GLU A 65 -12.13 6.61 -2.96
N PHE A 66 -13.21 6.03 -3.46
CA PHE A 66 -13.16 4.79 -4.24
C PHE A 66 -12.74 5.08 -5.67
N GLN A 67 -11.80 4.30 -6.18
CA GLN A 67 -11.29 4.41 -7.54
C GLN A 67 -11.39 3.04 -8.23
N PRO A 68 -11.73 2.99 -9.52
CA PRO A 68 -11.82 1.73 -10.25
C PRO A 68 -10.42 1.19 -10.57
N PHE A 69 -10.20 -0.09 -10.31
CA PHE A 69 -8.98 -0.81 -10.69
C PHE A 69 -9.35 -1.97 -11.60
N ARG A 70 -8.63 -2.08 -12.73
CA ARG A 70 -8.93 -3.06 -13.78
C ARG A 70 -8.28 -4.41 -13.46
N LEU A 71 -9.05 -5.49 -13.54
CA LEU A 71 -8.56 -6.86 -13.44
C LEU A 71 -7.77 -7.21 -14.70
N ILE A 72 -6.50 -7.56 -14.54
CA ILE A 72 -5.60 -7.93 -15.65
C ILE A 72 -5.22 -9.41 -15.66
N GLU A 73 -5.34 -10.08 -14.51
CA GLU A 73 -5.01 -11.50 -14.37
C GLU A 73 -5.92 -12.15 -13.32
N LYS A 74 -6.40 -13.35 -13.62
CA LYS A 74 -7.16 -14.20 -12.69
C LYS A 74 -6.65 -15.62 -12.79
N GLU A 75 -6.03 -16.12 -11.74
CA GLU A 75 -5.46 -17.47 -11.67
C GLU A 75 -6.24 -18.34 -10.67
N GLU A 76 -6.52 -19.58 -11.06
CA GLU A 76 -7.10 -20.61 -10.20
C GLU A 76 -6.01 -21.33 -9.41
N ILE A 77 -5.97 -21.09 -8.09
CA ILE A 77 -5.00 -21.72 -7.19
C ILE A 77 -5.53 -23.05 -6.65
N SER A 78 -6.82 -23.09 -6.32
CA SER A 78 -7.54 -24.28 -5.86
C SER A 78 -9.02 -24.16 -6.20
N HIS A 79 -9.81 -25.23 -6.04
CA HIS A 79 -11.27 -25.23 -6.26
C HIS A 79 -12.07 -24.08 -5.59
N ASP A 80 -11.52 -23.49 -4.52
CA ASP A 80 -12.12 -22.42 -3.73
C ASP A 80 -11.20 -21.20 -3.55
N THR A 81 -10.05 -21.12 -4.22
CA THR A 81 -9.10 -20.00 -4.07
C THR A 81 -8.65 -19.48 -5.43
N ARG A 82 -8.59 -18.16 -5.53
CA ARG A 82 -8.19 -17.43 -6.74
C ARG A 82 -7.15 -16.37 -6.40
N LYS A 83 -6.22 -16.13 -7.32
CA LYS A 83 -5.31 -14.99 -7.30
C LYS A 83 -5.81 -13.97 -8.32
N PHE A 84 -6.09 -12.75 -7.88
CA PHE A 84 -6.56 -11.65 -8.70
C PHE A 84 -5.49 -10.56 -8.76
N THR A 85 -5.01 -10.22 -9.95
CA THR A 85 -4.07 -9.10 -10.16
C THR A 85 -4.79 -7.97 -10.86
N PHE A 86 -4.74 -6.78 -10.25
CA PHE A 86 -5.32 -5.55 -10.80
C PHE A 86 -4.22 -4.57 -11.19
N ALA A 87 -4.45 -3.82 -12.28
CA ALA A 87 -3.55 -2.76 -12.71
C ALA A 87 -3.76 -1.47 -11.90
N LEU A 88 -2.66 -0.85 -11.47
CA LEU A 88 -2.65 0.52 -10.95
C LEU A 88 -2.73 1.54 -12.11
N GLN A 89 -2.85 2.83 -11.79
CA GLN A 89 -3.08 3.86 -12.83
C GLN A 89 -1.92 3.97 -13.83
N THR A 90 -0.69 3.68 -13.40
CA THR A 90 0.46 3.61 -14.31
C THR A 90 1.37 2.43 -13.93
N PRO A 91 2.10 1.84 -14.90
CA PRO A 91 2.98 0.69 -14.65
C PRO A 91 4.12 0.94 -13.65
N LYS A 92 4.47 2.21 -13.41
CA LYS A 92 5.55 2.61 -12.49
C LYS A 92 5.03 3.05 -11.12
N LYS A 93 3.71 3.12 -10.93
CA LYS A 93 3.14 3.61 -9.68
C LYS A 93 3.29 2.57 -8.58
N LEU A 94 3.64 3.01 -7.39
CA LEU A 94 3.66 2.16 -6.20
C LEU A 94 2.26 2.12 -5.59
N LEU A 95 1.92 1.00 -4.95
CA LEU A 95 0.64 0.83 -4.28
C LEU A 95 0.47 1.87 -3.16
N GLY A 96 1.54 2.10 -2.39
CA GLY A 96 1.59 3.04 -1.28
C GLY A 96 0.76 2.58 -0.08
N LEU A 97 0.70 1.27 0.15
CA LEU A 97 -0.01 0.66 1.28
C LEU A 97 0.96 0.43 2.44
N PRO A 98 0.85 1.17 3.56
CA PRO A 98 1.69 0.93 4.73
C PRO A 98 1.49 -0.50 5.27
N VAL A 99 2.59 -1.17 5.62
CA VAL A 99 2.56 -2.56 6.12
C VAL A 99 1.69 -2.66 7.37
N GLY A 100 0.73 -3.59 7.40
CA GLY A 100 -0.25 -3.74 8.47
C GLY A 100 -1.60 -3.06 8.18
N GLN A 101 -1.70 -2.30 7.08
CA GLN A 101 -2.95 -1.74 6.57
C GLN A 101 -3.51 -2.59 5.42
N HIS A 102 -4.78 -2.37 5.09
CA HIS A 102 -5.54 -3.11 4.09
C HIS A 102 -6.29 -2.17 3.14
N ILE A 103 -6.86 -2.77 2.09
CA ILE A 103 -7.62 -2.10 1.05
C ILE A 103 -9.09 -2.49 1.19
N SER A 104 -9.98 -1.53 0.98
CA SER A 104 -11.40 -1.79 0.94
C SER A 104 -11.88 -1.89 -0.51
N LEU A 105 -12.47 -3.03 -0.86
CA LEU A 105 -13.13 -3.26 -2.14
C LEU A 105 -14.63 -2.98 -2.01
N ARG A 106 -15.25 -2.46 -3.07
CA ARG A 106 -16.69 -2.19 -3.15
C ARG A 106 -17.25 -2.67 -4.49
N PHE A 107 -18.47 -3.18 -4.45
CA PHE A 107 -19.33 -3.27 -5.62
C PHE A 107 -20.79 -2.98 -5.24
N THR A 108 -21.58 -2.62 -6.23
CA THR A 108 -23.04 -2.44 -6.11
C THR A 108 -23.71 -3.64 -6.76
N ASP A 109 -24.60 -4.32 -6.04
CA ASP A 109 -25.36 -5.44 -6.62
C ASP A 109 -26.51 -4.96 -7.52
N LYS A 110 -27.20 -5.92 -8.13
CA LYS A 110 -28.34 -5.66 -9.04
C LYS A 110 -29.51 -4.96 -8.35
N ASP A 111 -29.60 -5.07 -7.02
CA ASP A 111 -30.64 -4.45 -6.20
C ASP A 111 -30.22 -3.03 -5.74
N GLY A 112 -29.08 -2.52 -6.22
CA GLY A 112 -28.55 -1.21 -5.85
C GLY A 112 -27.86 -1.17 -4.48
N LYS A 113 -27.62 -2.32 -3.83
CA LYS A 113 -26.99 -2.39 -2.51
C LYS A 113 -25.47 -2.42 -2.61
N ASN A 114 -24.84 -1.52 -1.88
CA ASN A 114 -23.39 -1.46 -1.76
C ASN A 114 -22.85 -2.56 -0.84
N HIS A 115 -21.90 -3.35 -1.33
CA HIS A 115 -21.16 -4.33 -0.55
C HIS A 115 -19.69 -3.91 -0.46
N GLN A 116 -19.21 -3.72 0.76
CA GLN A 116 -17.83 -3.32 1.02
C GLN A 116 -17.11 -4.36 1.87
N ARG A 117 -15.90 -4.78 1.49
CA ARG A 117 -15.07 -5.72 2.27
C ARG A 117 -13.60 -5.33 2.23
N SER A 118 -12.92 -5.59 3.34
CA SER A 118 -11.48 -5.36 3.48
C SER A 118 -10.68 -6.58 3.03
N TYR A 119 -9.65 -6.35 2.24
CA TYR A 119 -8.67 -7.34 1.82
C TYR A 119 -7.26 -6.79 1.99
N THR A 120 -6.35 -7.61 2.51
CA THR A 120 -4.93 -7.29 2.53
C THR A 120 -4.29 -7.94 1.31
N PRO A 121 -3.68 -7.14 0.41
CA PRO A 121 -3.00 -7.67 -0.76
C PRO A 121 -1.78 -8.49 -0.34
N VAL A 122 -1.39 -9.43 -1.19
CA VAL A 122 -0.18 -10.24 -1.01
C VAL A 122 1.03 -9.59 -1.70
N SER A 123 0.79 -8.63 -2.59
CA SER A 123 1.80 -7.75 -3.17
C SER A 123 2.00 -6.48 -2.32
N GLY A 124 3.22 -5.99 -2.23
CA GLY A 124 3.53 -4.66 -1.70
C GLY A 124 4.08 -3.70 -2.76
N ASP A 125 4.84 -2.70 -2.33
CA ASP A 125 5.46 -1.69 -3.20
C ASP A 125 6.62 -2.24 -4.05
N GLU A 126 7.04 -3.48 -3.82
CA GLU A 126 8.05 -4.19 -4.62
C GLU A 126 7.57 -4.61 -6.01
N THR A 127 6.25 -4.62 -6.25
CA THR A 127 5.66 -4.89 -7.57
C THR A 127 4.98 -3.63 -8.10
N PRO A 128 5.72 -2.70 -8.73
CA PRO A 128 5.13 -1.49 -9.30
C PRO A 128 4.06 -1.83 -10.35
N GLY A 129 3.03 -0.98 -10.42
CA GLY A 129 2.02 -1.03 -11.46
C GLY A 129 0.89 -2.03 -11.23
N THR A 130 0.98 -2.91 -10.24
CA THR A 130 -0.07 -3.90 -9.95
C THR A 130 -0.38 -4.04 -8.46
N VAL A 131 -1.53 -4.63 -8.16
CA VAL A 131 -1.91 -5.10 -6.83
C VAL A 131 -2.56 -6.47 -6.92
N THR A 132 -2.09 -7.42 -6.12
CA THR A 132 -2.52 -8.81 -6.16
C THR A 132 -3.17 -9.22 -4.85
N PHE A 133 -4.32 -9.89 -4.96
CA PHE A 133 -5.05 -10.48 -3.85
C PHE A 133 -5.20 -11.98 -4.03
N VAL A 134 -5.03 -12.73 -2.95
CA VAL A 134 -5.40 -14.15 -2.89
C VAL A 134 -6.68 -14.26 -2.07
N ILE A 135 -7.77 -14.66 -2.71
CA ILE A 135 -9.11 -14.61 -2.13
C ILE A 135 -9.75 -16.00 -2.24
N LYS A 136 -10.32 -16.45 -1.12
CA LYS A 136 -11.15 -17.64 -1.06
C LYS A 136 -12.57 -17.31 -1.54
N VAL A 137 -13.06 -18.06 -2.50
CA VAL A 137 -14.41 -17.96 -3.06
C VAL A 137 -15.38 -18.80 -2.24
N TYR A 138 -16.25 -18.14 -1.49
CA TYR A 138 -17.33 -18.79 -0.76
C TYR A 138 -18.55 -18.94 -1.67
N LYS A 139 -18.68 -20.10 -2.32
CA LYS A 139 -19.78 -20.40 -3.26
C LYS A 139 -21.11 -20.64 -2.54
N ALA A 140 -22.22 -20.23 -3.15
CA ALA A 140 -23.56 -20.56 -2.70
C ALA A 140 -23.80 -22.09 -2.73
N GLY A 141 -24.68 -22.58 -1.85
CA GLY A 141 -25.08 -23.99 -1.77
C GLY A 141 -24.04 -24.95 -1.15
N VAL A 142 -22.85 -24.47 -0.77
CA VAL A 142 -21.78 -25.35 -0.23
C VAL A 142 -21.88 -25.53 1.28
N HIS A 143 -22.11 -24.45 2.03
CA HIS A 143 -22.09 -24.50 3.50
C HIS A 143 -23.52 -24.37 4.05
N PRO A 144 -24.01 -25.32 4.88
CA PRO A 144 -25.41 -25.34 5.32
C PRO A 144 -25.81 -24.10 6.13
N LYS A 145 -24.87 -23.53 6.91
CA LYS A 145 -25.11 -22.28 7.66
C LYS A 145 -25.04 -21.00 6.80
N PHE A 146 -24.49 -21.08 5.59
CA PHE A 146 -24.28 -19.94 4.70
C PHE A 146 -24.71 -20.30 3.28
N PRO A 147 -26.02 -20.53 3.06
CA PRO A 147 -26.54 -21.02 1.79
C PRO A 147 -26.26 -20.06 0.63
N ASP A 148 -26.25 -18.74 0.88
CA ASP A 148 -26.01 -17.73 -0.16
C ASP A 148 -24.53 -17.53 -0.50
N GLY A 149 -23.61 -18.14 0.27
CA GLY A 149 -22.17 -17.93 0.13
C GLY A 149 -21.72 -16.50 0.42
N GLY A 150 -20.55 -16.13 -0.10
CA GLY A 150 -19.94 -14.81 0.09
C GLY A 150 -20.21 -13.89 -1.09
N LYS A 151 -20.97 -12.81 -0.87
CA LYS A 151 -21.34 -11.85 -1.94
C LYS A 151 -20.15 -11.26 -2.69
N MET A 152 -19.19 -10.68 -1.95
CA MET A 152 -18.00 -10.07 -2.55
C MET A 152 -17.09 -11.10 -3.23
N SER A 153 -16.86 -12.26 -2.60
CA SER A 153 -15.98 -13.26 -3.17
C SER A 153 -16.54 -13.88 -4.45
N GLN A 154 -17.85 -14.10 -4.52
CA GLN A 154 -18.53 -14.58 -5.73
C GLN A 154 -18.56 -13.52 -6.82
N HIS A 155 -18.79 -12.24 -6.45
CA HIS A 155 -18.70 -11.14 -7.40
C HIS A 155 -17.30 -11.07 -8.05
N LEU A 156 -16.23 -11.11 -7.25
CA LEU A 156 -14.86 -11.11 -7.78
C LEU A 156 -14.59 -12.31 -8.69
N ASP A 157 -15.05 -13.50 -8.34
CA ASP A 157 -14.88 -14.70 -9.17
C ASP A 157 -15.62 -14.60 -10.52
N SER A 158 -16.76 -13.89 -10.53
CA SER A 158 -17.56 -13.66 -11.74
C SER A 158 -16.98 -12.64 -12.73
N LEU A 159 -15.99 -11.83 -12.29
CA LEU A 159 -15.37 -10.82 -13.14
C LEU A 159 -14.58 -11.45 -14.28
N SER A 160 -14.67 -10.83 -15.45
CA SER A 160 -13.83 -11.10 -16.62
C SER A 160 -12.59 -10.21 -16.61
N ILE A 161 -11.54 -10.65 -17.31
CA ILE A 161 -10.36 -9.80 -17.52
C ILE A 161 -10.81 -8.54 -18.27
N GLY A 162 -10.40 -7.38 -17.76
CA GLY A 162 -10.85 -6.07 -18.26
C GLY A 162 -11.90 -5.39 -17.39
N ASP A 163 -12.63 -6.14 -16.55
CA ASP A 163 -13.60 -5.56 -15.62
C ASP A 163 -12.91 -4.77 -14.50
N THR A 164 -13.66 -3.89 -13.84
CA THR A 164 -13.13 -3.03 -12.78
C THR A 164 -13.79 -3.29 -11.43
N VAL A 165 -13.02 -3.12 -10.35
CA VAL A 165 -13.52 -3.11 -8.97
C VAL A 165 -13.13 -1.80 -8.31
N ASP A 166 -14.07 -1.21 -7.59
CA ASP A 166 -13.82 -0.02 -6.80
C ASP A 166 -12.97 -0.36 -5.58
N MET A 167 -11.84 0.32 -5.42
CA MET A 167 -10.96 0.16 -4.27
C MET A 167 -10.65 1.50 -3.63
N ARG A 168 -10.52 1.51 -2.31
CA ARG A 168 -9.98 2.64 -1.54
C ARG A 168 -9.03 2.17 -0.46
N GLY A 169 -8.05 3.01 -0.15
CA GLY A 169 -7.01 2.68 0.80
C GLY A 169 -5.95 3.77 0.89
N PRO A 170 -5.08 3.71 1.89
CA PRO A 170 -4.95 2.61 2.84
C PRO A 170 -5.89 2.77 4.06
N LYS A 171 -6.29 1.64 4.68
CA LYS A 171 -7.14 1.62 5.89
C LYS A 171 -6.55 0.68 6.94
N GLY A 172 -6.67 1.04 8.22
CA GLY A 172 -6.20 0.21 9.31
C GLY A 172 -5.74 1.05 10.49
N HIS A 173 -5.51 0.37 11.62
CA HIS A 173 -5.03 1.01 12.84
C HIS A 173 -3.59 0.64 13.17
N LEU A 174 -3.05 -0.41 12.55
CA LEU A 174 -1.69 -0.87 12.79
C LEU A 174 -0.82 -0.49 11.58
N THR A 175 0.39 -0.01 11.86
CA THR A 175 1.40 0.18 10.81
C THR A 175 2.75 -0.27 11.33
N TYR A 176 3.33 -1.29 10.68
CA TYR A 176 4.68 -1.75 10.94
C TYR A 176 5.67 -0.82 10.25
N LEU A 177 6.64 -0.31 10.99
CA LEU A 177 7.61 0.71 10.55
C LEU A 177 8.98 0.11 10.21
N GLY A 178 9.19 -1.19 10.45
CA GLY A 178 10.48 -1.86 10.32
C GLY A 178 11.19 -2.06 11.66
N GLN A 179 12.10 -3.04 11.72
CA GLN A 179 13.00 -3.27 12.87
C GLN A 179 12.28 -3.37 14.21
N GLY A 180 11.18 -4.11 14.22
CA GLY A 180 10.34 -4.33 15.40
C GLY A 180 9.47 -3.15 15.83
N LYS A 181 9.56 -2.00 15.14
CA LYS A 181 8.76 -0.80 15.43
C LYS A 181 7.42 -0.85 14.72
N PHE A 182 6.38 -0.44 15.42
CA PHE A 182 5.03 -0.34 14.86
C PHE A 182 4.21 0.72 15.59
N THR A 183 3.21 1.26 14.92
CA THR A 183 2.24 2.18 15.52
C THR A 183 0.88 1.49 15.63
N VAL A 184 0.12 1.86 16.67
CA VAL A 184 -1.27 1.43 16.85
C VAL A 184 -2.13 2.65 17.14
N LYS A 185 -3.02 2.96 16.21
CA LYS A 185 -4.05 3.98 16.37
C LYS A 185 -5.19 3.42 17.21
N GLN A 186 -5.29 3.86 18.46
CA GLN A 186 -6.43 3.55 19.32
C GLN A 186 -7.46 4.68 19.26
N MET A 187 -8.75 4.35 19.37
CA MET A 187 -9.77 5.39 19.47
C MET A 187 -9.53 6.24 20.71
N ARG A 188 -9.61 7.57 20.54
CA ARG A 188 -9.47 8.57 21.61
C ARG A 188 -8.09 8.60 22.31
N LYS A 189 -7.06 8.01 21.71
CA LYS A 189 -5.68 8.09 22.22
C LYS A 189 -4.74 8.62 21.14
N PRO A 190 -3.66 9.31 21.52
CA PRO A 190 -2.64 9.72 20.57
C PRO A 190 -2.01 8.48 19.92
N LEU A 191 -1.49 8.67 18.69
CA LEU A 191 -0.76 7.62 18.01
C LEU A 191 0.48 7.25 18.83
N SER A 192 0.54 6.01 19.31
CA SER A 192 1.69 5.50 20.06
C SER A 192 2.55 4.62 19.17
N GLU A 193 3.84 4.95 19.07
CA GLU A 193 4.86 4.03 18.57
C GLU A 193 5.21 3.01 19.66
N ARG A 194 5.42 1.76 19.25
CA ARG A 194 5.81 0.64 20.10
C ARG A 194 6.92 -0.12 19.40
N CYS A 195 7.74 -0.81 20.19
CA CYS A 195 8.81 -1.68 19.70
C CYS A 195 8.66 -3.05 20.33
N ALA A 196 8.82 -4.11 19.54
CA ALA A 196 8.83 -5.49 20.00
C ALA A 196 9.90 -6.29 19.26
N LYS A 197 10.60 -7.16 19.98
CA LYS A 197 11.57 -8.13 19.42
C LYS A 197 10.91 -9.44 18.98
N HIS A 198 9.77 -9.77 19.57
CA HIS A 198 9.04 -11.02 19.33
C HIS A 198 7.60 -10.71 18.96
N PHE A 199 7.16 -11.16 17.77
CA PHE A 199 5.79 -11.05 17.30
C PHE A 199 5.10 -12.41 17.39
N GLY A 200 4.14 -12.54 18.31
CA GLY A 200 3.19 -13.65 18.33
C GLY A 200 2.02 -13.34 17.40
N MET A 201 1.81 -14.17 16.38
CA MET A 201 0.73 -14.02 15.40
C MET A 201 -0.18 -15.24 15.45
N ILE A 202 -1.49 -15.01 15.51
CA ILE A 202 -2.50 -16.08 15.45
C ILE A 202 -3.42 -15.76 14.28
N ALA A 203 -3.51 -16.68 13.33
CA ALA A 203 -4.31 -16.51 12.12
C ALA A 203 -5.19 -17.73 11.83
N GLY A 204 -6.34 -17.48 11.22
CA GLY A 204 -7.29 -18.51 10.83
C GLY A 204 -7.78 -18.32 9.39
N GLY A 205 -7.72 -19.37 8.56
CA GLY A 205 -8.23 -19.32 7.18
C GLY A 205 -7.63 -18.18 6.35
N THR A 206 -8.47 -17.30 5.80
CA THR A 206 -8.03 -16.13 5.00
C THR A 206 -7.43 -15.00 5.84
N GLY A 207 -7.57 -15.04 7.17
CA GLY A 207 -6.98 -14.05 8.09
C GLY A 207 -5.45 -14.11 8.20
N ILE A 208 -4.79 -14.94 7.37
CA ILE A 208 -3.34 -15.06 7.32
C ILE A 208 -2.67 -13.92 6.53
N THR A 209 -3.37 -13.28 5.59
CA THR A 209 -2.76 -12.27 4.72
C THR A 209 -2.22 -11.03 5.44
N PRO A 210 -2.85 -10.48 6.50
CA PRO A 210 -2.25 -9.39 7.28
C PRO A 210 -0.98 -9.82 8.02
N CYS A 211 -0.94 -11.06 8.53
CA CYS A 211 0.25 -11.61 9.18
C CYS A 211 1.39 -11.78 8.18
N LEU A 212 1.10 -12.33 7.00
CA LEU A 212 2.08 -12.51 5.93
C LEU A 212 2.65 -11.17 5.47
N GLN A 213 1.82 -10.13 5.34
CA GLN A 213 2.30 -8.79 4.97
C GLN A 213 3.39 -8.27 5.94
N VAL A 214 3.20 -8.46 7.25
CA VAL A 214 4.20 -8.06 8.27
C VAL A 214 5.41 -8.99 8.25
N ILE A 215 5.20 -10.31 8.14
CA ILE A 215 6.28 -11.30 8.05
C ILE A 215 7.18 -11.01 6.85
N HIS A 216 6.61 -10.75 5.66
CA HIS A 216 7.38 -10.40 4.48
C HIS A 216 8.15 -9.09 4.65
N ALA A 217 7.58 -8.08 5.33
CA ALA A 217 8.30 -6.85 5.60
C ALA A 217 9.52 -7.08 6.52
N ILE A 218 9.38 -7.92 7.55
CA ILE A 218 10.48 -8.31 8.44
C ILE A 218 11.56 -9.08 7.66
N LEU A 219 11.17 -10.13 6.93
CA LEU A 219 12.11 -11.01 6.23
C LEU A 219 12.86 -10.31 5.09
N ARG A 220 12.30 -9.25 4.51
CA ARG A 220 12.94 -8.46 3.45
C ARG A 220 13.94 -7.43 3.97
N ASP A 221 13.83 -6.99 5.22
CA ASP A 221 14.77 -6.04 5.80
C ASP A 221 16.01 -6.78 6.31
N SER A 222 17.07 -6.81 5.50
CA SER A 222 18.34 -7.43 5.87
C SER A 222 19.02 -6.80 7.10
N LYS A 223 18.57 -5.61 7.51
CA LYS A 223 19.07 -4.93 8.72
C LYS A 223 18.34 -5.40 9.98
N ASP A 224 17.18 -6.04 9.85
CA ASP A 224 16.43 -6.56 10.99
C ASP A 224 16.92 -7.97 11.35
N THR A 225 17.94 -8.03 12.20
CA THR A 225 18.51 -9.28 12.72
C THR A 225 17.90 -9.71 14.06
N THR A 226 17.01 -8.89 14.64
CA THR A 226 16.56 -9.05 16.03
C THR A 226 15.10 -9.43 16.15
N THR A 227 14.29 -9.13 15.13
CA THR A 227 12.86 -9.46 15.16
C THR A 227 12.64 -10.93 14.85
N THR A 228 11.87 -11.59 15.70
CA THR A 228 11.44 -12.98 15.51
C THR A 228 9.91 -13.06 15.47
N VAL A 229 9.39 -14.02 14.70
CA VAL A 229 7.95 -14.21 14.54
C VAL A 229 7.57 -15.64 14.88
N SER A 230 6.56 -15.79 15.74
CA SER A 230 5.90 -17.06 16.03
C SER A 230 4.48 -17.00 15.46
N LEU A 231 4.20 -17.83 14.46
CA LEU A 231 2.89 -17.89 13.81
C LEU A 231 2.15 -19.19 14.18
N LEU A 232 1.00 -19.06 14.82
CA LEU A 232 0.02 -20.13 14.96
C LEU A 232 -1.05 -19.96 13.88
N TYR A 233 -1.14 -20.92 12.96
CA TYR A 233 -2.12 -20.88 11.86
C TYR A 233 -3.10 -22.05 11.92
N ALA A 234 -4.39 -21.73 11.99
CA ALA A 234 -5.48 -22.70 12.01
C ALA A 234 -6.27 -22.71 10.70
N ASN A 235 -6.60 -23.91 10.19
CA ASN A 235 -7.45 -24.08 9.02
C ASN A 235 -8.35 -25.32 9.19
N GLN A 236 -9.49 -25.36 8.50
CA GLN A 236 -10.50 -26.42 8.67
C GLN A 236 -10.08 -27.78 8.08
N SER A 237 -9.10 -27.82 7.17
CA SER A 237 -8.66 -29.07 6.52
C SER A 237 -7.16 -29.04 6.25
N LYS A 238 -6.48 -30.18 6.45
CA LYS A 238 -5.00 -30.29 6.38
C LYS A 238 -4.39 -29.99 4.99
N CYS A 239 -5.16 -30.19 3.91
CA CYS A 239 -4.65 -30.09 2.53
C CYS A 239 -4.66 -28.66 1.95
N LYS A 240 -5.55 -27.78 2.43
CA LYS A 240 -5.71 -26.39 1.95
C LYS A 240 -4.67 -25.35 2.45
N PRO A 241 -4.11 -25.41 3.68
CA PRO A 241 -3.20 -24.37 4.16
C PRO A 241 -1.89 -24.35 3.38
N LEU A 242 -1.42 -25.51 2.92
CA LEU A 242 -0.12 -25.65 2.28
C LEU A 242 -0.06 -24.92 0.93
N CYS A 243 -1.13 -24.95 0.13
CA CYS A 243 -1.12 -24.33 -1.19
C CYS A 243 -1.13 -22.79 -1.10
N VAL A 244 -1.95 -22.22 -0.22
CA VAL A 244 -2.03 -20.76 -0.02
C VAL A 244 -0.75 -20.21 0.62
N ILE A 245 -0.24 -20.88 1.66
CA ILE A 245 1.01 -20.48 2.31
C ILE A 245 2.17 -20.65 1.35
N LYS A 246 2.31 -21.80 0.68
CA LYS A 246 3.41 -22.04 -0.26
C LYS A 246 3.35 -21.13 -1.48
N LEU A 247 2.17 -20.74 -1.97
CA LEU A 247 2.07 -19.77 -3.08
C LEU A 247 2.47 -18.35 -2.64
N ILE A 248 2.02 -17.92 -1.46
CA ILE A 248 2.37 -16.59 -0.92
C ILE A 248 3.84 -16.53 -0.48
N ILE A 249 4.42 -17.66 -0.06
CA ILE A 249 5.80 -17.76 0.42
C ILE A 249 6.78 -18.09 -0.71
N SER A 250 6.42 -18.93 -1.69
CA SER A 250 7.27 -19.29 -2.83
C SER A 250 7.51 -18.13 -3.78
N SER A 251 6.64 -17.11 -3.81
CA SER A 251 6.90 -15.86 -4.52
C SER A 251 7.91 -14.96 -3.80
N ALA A 252 8.31 -15.28 -2.56
CA ALA A 252 9.03 -14.34 -1.69
C ALA A 252 10.26 -14.89 -0.96
N PHE A 253 10.32 -16.14 -0.47
CA PHE A 253 11.54 -16.82 0.07
C PHE A 253 11.19 -18.18 0.73
N THR A 254 12.18 -19.06 0.93
CA THR A 254 12.02 -20.35 1.64
C THR A 254 11.93 -20.15 3.17
N LEU A 255 10.82 -20.55 3.80
CA LEU A 255 10.74 -20.64 5.27
C LEU A 255 11.56 -21.83 5.77
N THR A 256 12.62 -21.56 6.53
CA THR A 256 13.32 -22.55 7.35
C THR A 256 12.64 -22.63 8.71
N ASN A 257 12.07 -23.80 9.06
CA ASN A 257 11.39 -24.13 10.32
C ASN A 257 9.92 -23.67 10.45
N VAL A 258 9.03 -24.30 9.67
CA VAL A 258 7.60 -24.37 10.02
C VAL A 258 7.36 -25.66 10.81
N SER A 259 7.25 -25.56 12.13
CA SER A 259 6.80 -26.67 12.96
C SER A 259 5.26 -26.71 12.95
N TYR A 260 4.70 -27.75 12.34
CA TYR A 260 3.26 -27.96 12.30
C TYR A 260 2.82 -28.74 13.54
N CYS A 261 1.90 -28.17 14.32
CA CYS A 261 1.22 -28.91 15.38
C CYS A 261 0.10 -29.76 14.72
N PRO A 262 0.07 -31.09 14.94
CA PRO A 262 -0.78 -32.03 14.20
C PRO A 262 -2.29 -31.90 14.43
#